data_AF-A0A534AB62-F1
#
_entry.id   AF-A0A534AB62-F1
#
_cell.length_a   1.000
_cell.length_b   1.000
_cell.length_c   1.000
_cell.angle_alpha   90.00
_cell.angle_beta   90.00
_cell.angle_gamma   90.00
#
_symmetry.space_group_name_H-M   'P 1'
#
loop_
_entity.id
_entity.type
_entity.pdbx_description
1 polymer ?
#
loop_
_entity_poly.entity_id
_entity_poly.type
_entity_poly.pdbx_seq_one_letter_code
_entity_poly.pdbx_strand_id
1 'polypeptide(L)'
;MTMQFIVGATPDSDRAILGRVSELYGRRGIHHTHFSAFRPIRDTPLEAVPETPVARERRLYQADYLLRRYGFAPDEVVFDDRGNLPLGLDPKVAWALTHPERFPVEVRTASRQELLRVPGIGPGTARRIVTERPATVPRDLRDLRRLGVVTTRAAGFLTIGGRRFADVRWAEQMKFWGPDEDVGRYHAVYEVSPGTFR
;
A
#
# COMPACT_ATOMS: atom_id res chain seq x y z
N MET A 1 20.76 -3.59 9.56
CA MET A 1 20.27 -2.67 10.60
C MET A 1 18.76 -2.47 10.43
N THR A 2 18.03 -2.50 11.53
CA THR A 2 16.59 -2.18 11.61
C THR A 2 16.46 -0.80 12.24
N MET A 3 15.58 0.05 11.71
CA MET A 3 15.32 1.37 12.26
C MET A 3 13.88 1.46 12.73
N GLN A 4 13.66 2.04 13.90
CA GLN A 4 12.32 2.24 14.45
C GLN A 4 11.96 3.73 14.45
N PHE A 5 10.74 4.03 14.01
CA PHE A 5 10.15 5.36 14.02
C PHE A 5 8.91 5.33 14.92
N ILE A 6 8.90 6.20 15.93
CA ILE A 6 7.71 6.46 16.74
C ILE A 6 6.95 7.60 16.07
N VAL A 7 5.80 7.27 15.48
CA VAL A 7 5.04 8.16 14.63
C VAL A 7 4.09 8.99 15.48
N GLY A 8 4.14 10.31 15.30
CA GLY A 8 3.27 11.29 15.97
C GLY A 8 3.70 11.67 17.39
N ALA A 9 4.87 11.21 17.85
CA ALA A 9 5.55 11.79 19.02
C ALA A 9 6.10 13.19 18.73
N THR A 10 6.36 13.48 17.45
CA THR A 10 6.90 14.74 16.92
C THR A 10 5.95 15.31 15.87
N PRO A 11 6.07 16.61 15.50
CA PRO A 11 5.25 17.22 14.46
C PRO A 11 5.62 16.77 13.02
N ASP A 12 6.45 15.73 12.87
CA ASP A 12 6.88 15.24 11.56
C ASP A 12 5.69 14.73 10.73
N SER A 13 5.60 15.21 9.49
CA SER A 13 4.61 14.76 8.52
C SER A 13 4.97 13.40 7.94
N ASP A 14 3.98 12.65 7.46
CA ASP A 14 4.22 11.35 6.83
C ASP A 14 5.13 11.47 5.60
N ARG A 15 5.04 12.59 4.86
CA ARG A 15 5.95 12.92 3.76
C ARG A 15 7.39 13.02 4.22
N ALA A 16 7.65 13.72 5.33
CA ALA A 16 8.99 13.86 5.90
C ALA A 16 9.54 12.50 6.38
N ILE A 17 8.70 11.72 7.08
CA ILE A 17 9.05 10.38 7.56
C ILE A 17 9.41 9.46 6.38
N LEU A 18 8.54 9.34 5.37
CA LEU A 18 8.79 8.49 4.19
C LEU A 18 9.97 8.97 3.35
N GLY A 19 10.18 10.28 3.25
CA GLY A 19 11.36 10.86 2.61
C GLY A 19 12.64 10.42 3.32
N ARG A 20 12.69 10.53 4.66
CA ARG A 20 13.84 10.10 5.44
C ARG A 20 14.09 8.60 5.34
N VAL A 21 13.02 7.80 5.38
CA VAL A 21 13.10 6.34 5.21
C VAL A 21 13.66 5.97 3.83
N SER A 22 13.20 6.63 2.78
CA SER A 22 13.69 6.42 1.39
C SER A 22 15.18 6.73 1.26
N GLU A 23 15.62 7.84 1.86
CA GLU A 23 17.03 8.24 1.89
C GLU A 23 17.90 7.19 2.61
N LEU A 24 17.44 6.68 3.76
CA LEU A 24 18.16 5.67 4.52
C LEU A 24 18.30 4.35 3.74
N TYR A 25 17.26 3.94 2.99
CA TYR A 25 17.39 2.80 2.08
C TYR A 25 18.41 3.06 0.96
N GLY A 26 18.38 4.24 0.34
CA GLY A 26 19.30 4.60 -0.75
C GLY A 26 20.77 4.57 -0.34
N ARG A 27 21.06 4.97 0.90
CA ARG A 27 22.41 4.91 1.50
C ARG A 27 22.79 3.51 2.02
N ARG A 28 21.96 2.48 1.78
CA ARG A 28 22.07 1.13 2.35
C ARG A 28 22.15 1.11 3.89
N GLY A 29 21.63 2.16 4.54
CA GLY A 29 21.69 2.32 5.99
C GLY A 29 20.75 1.38 6.75
N ILE A 30 19.69 0.89 6.10
CA ILE A 30 18.67 0.05 6.73
C ILE A 30 18.15 -1.05 5.79
N HIS A 31 17.73 -2.19 6.34
CA HIS A 31 17.05 -3.27 5.60
C HIS A 31 15.53 -3.20 5.73
N HIS A 32 15.04 -2.68 6.86
CA HIS A 32 13.63 -2.58 7.20
C HIS A 32 13.39 -1.47 8.21
N THR A 33 12.30 -0.73 7.99
CA THR A 33 11.76 0.28 8.89
C THR A 33 10.56 -0.24 9.69
N HIS A 34 10.59 -0.10 11.01
CA HIS A 34 9.44 -0.34 11.87
C HIS A 34 8.77 0.98 12.24
N PHE A 35 7.47 1.10 12.01
CA PHE A 35 6.64 2.21 12.48
C PHE A 35 5.85 1.77 13.70
N SER A 36 5.76 2.64 14.70
CA SER A 36 4.94 2.45 15.89
C SER A 36 4.17 3.73 16.17
N ALA A 37 2.85 3.67 16.26
CA ALA A 37 2.04 4.80 16.67
C ALA A 37 2.39 5.22 18.10
N PHE A 38 2.59 6.52 18.31
CA PHE A 38 2.87 7.08 19.63
C PHE A 38 1.69 6.83 20.61
N ARG A 39 2.04 6.41 21.83
CA ARG A 39 1.15 6.27 22.97
C ARG A 39 1.70 7.13 24.12
N PRO A 40 0.93 8.08 24.66
CA PRO A 40 1.38 8.87 25.80
C PRO A 40 1.55 7.98 27.04
N ILE A 41 2.58 8.26 27.81
CA ILE A 41 2.87 7.58 29.08
C ILE A 41 2.84 8.65 30.17
N ARG A 42 2.16 8.34 31.28
CA ARG A 42 2.06 9.23 32.43
C ARG A 42 3.42 9.54 33.03
N ASP A 43 3.58 10.73 33.59
CA ASP A 43 4.81 11.18 34.25
C ASP A 43 6.03 11.20 33.30
N THR A 44 5.79 11.40 32.00
CA THR A 44 6.84 11.59 31.00
C THR A 44 6.73 12.96 30.32
N PRO A 45 7.82 13.52 29.79
CA PRO A 45 7.76 14.81 29.06
C PRO A 45 6.79 14.82 27.87
N LEU A 46 6.41 13.65 27.35
CA LEU A 46 5.50 13.50 26.21
C LEU A 46 4.07 13.10 26.63
N GLU A 47 3.73 13.13 27.93
CA GLU A 47 2.39 12.77 28.41
C GLU A 47 1.28 13.61 27.76
N ALA A 48 1.55 14.88 27.48
CA ALA A 48 0.59 15.80 26.86
C ALA A 48 0.47 15.64 25.34
N VAL A 49 1.33 14.84 24.70
CA VAL A 49 1.25 14.61 23.25
C VAL A 49 0.07 13.69 22.95
N PRO A 50 -0.81 14.04 21.99
CA PRO A 50 -1.95 13.20 21.65
C PRO A 50 -1.54 11.80 21.17
N GLU A 51 -2.36 10.82 21.52
CA GLU A 51 -2.21 9.48 20.99
C GLU A 51 -2.31 9.46 19.46
N THR A 52 -1.43 8.72 18.80
CA THR A 52 -1.46 8.59 17.34
C THR A 52 -2.42 7.49 16.90
N PRO A 53 -3.32 7.75 15.92
CA PRO A 53 -4.20 6.73 15.37
C PRO A 53 -3.42 5.55 14.77
N VAL A 54 -3.81 4.32 15.11
CA VAL A 54 -3.23 3.09 14.53
C VAL A 54 -3.37 3.06 13.01
N ALA A 55 -4.41 3.69 12.45
CA ALA A 55 -4.57 3.84 11.01
C ALA A 55 -3.36 4.54 10.36
N ARG A 56 -2.76 5.54 11.02
CA ARG A 56 -1.59 6.26 10.50
C ARG A 56 -0.37 5.35 10.37
N GLU A 57 -0.11 4.54 11.40
CA GLU A 57 0.94 3.50 11.36
C GLU A 57 0.73 2.53 10.19
N ARG A 58 -0.50 2.01 10.04
CA ARG A 58 -0.85 1.11 8.92
C ARG A 58 -0.61 1.75 7.56
N ARG A 59 -0.96 3.04 7.39
CA ARG A 59 -0.74 3.78 6.13
C ARG A 59 0.74 3.96 5.82
N LEU A 60 1.58 4.24 6.82
CA LEU A 60 3.03 4.35 6.63
C LEU A 60 3.64 3.02 6.18
N TYR A 61 3.23 1.90 6.78
CA TYR A 61 3.66 0.57 6.31
C TYR A 61 3.22 0.29 4.86
N GLN A 62 1.97 0.63 4.51
CA GLN A 62 1.48 0.45 3.14
C GLN A 62 2.28 1.30 2.14
N ALA A 63 2.53 2.57 2.47
CA ALA A 63 3.31 3.48 1.63
C ALA A 63 4.77 3.01 1.48
N ASP A 64 5.44 2.64 2.57
CA ASP A 64 6.81 2.07 2.53
C ASP A 64 6.87 0.83 1.63
N TYR A 65 5.86 -0.04 1.71
CA TYR A 65 5.78 -1.23 0.87
C TYR A 65 5.65 -0.89 -0.62
N LEU A 66 4.90 0.16 -0.98
CA LEU A 66 4.83 0.65 -2.36
C LEU A 66 6.20 1.09 -2.88
N LEU A 67 6.93 1.88 -2.09
CA LEU A 67 8.26 2.37 -2.47
C LEU A 67 9.22 1.19 -2.71
N ARG A 68 9.24 0.23 -1.78
CA ARG A 68 10.20 -0.88 -1.82
C ARG A 68 9.89 -1.98 -2.82
N ARG A 69 8.61 -2.32 -3.00
CA ARG A 69 8.21 -3.57 -3.68
C ARG A 69 7.42 -3.34 -4.96
N TYR A 70 6.81 -2.17 -5.10
CA TYR A 70 6.08 -1.79 -6.31
C TYR A 70 6.86 -0.83 -7.20
N GLY A 71 7.96 -0.26 -6.69
CA GLY A 71 8.79 0.69 -7.44
C GLY A 71 8.13 2.06 -7.55
N PHE A 72 7.32 2.45 -6.56
CA PHE A 72 6.83 3.81 -6.44
C PHE A 72 7.99 4.74 -6.08
N ALA A 73 8.00 5.93 -6.68
CA ALA A 73 8.86 7.01 -6.23
C ALA A 73 8.18 7.79 -5.07
N PRO A 74 8.96 8.45 -4.18
CA PRO A 74 8.39 9.19 -3.05
C PRO A 74 7.40 10.29 -3.45
N ASP A 75 7.61 10.92 -4.59
CA ASP A 75 6.74 11.94 -5.18
C ASP A 75 5.45 11.38 -5.79
N GLU A 76 5.38 10.07 -6.05
CA GLU A 76 4.15 9.39 -6.45
C GLU A 76 3.22 9.13 -5.25
N VAL A 77 3.67 9.27 -4.01
CA VAL A 77 2.79 9.04 -2.84
C VAL A 77 1.84 10.24 -2.67
N VAL A 78 0.55 9.96 -2.58
CA VAL A 78 -0.49 10.98 -2.37
C VAL A 78 -0.56 11.37 -0.90
N PHE A 79 -0.40 12.65 -0.62
CA PHE A 79 -0.53 13.25 0.71
C PHE A 79 -1.60 14.35 0.70
N ASP A 80 -2.12 14.67 1.87
CA ASP A 80 -2.93 15.87 2.08
C ASP A 80 -2.09 17.16 2.11
N ASP A 81 -2.76 18.30 2.28
CA ASP A 81 -2.14 19.64 2.34
C ASP A 81 -1.16 19.80 3.51
N ARG A 82 -1.26 18.94 4.54
CA ARG A 82 -0.35 18.90 5.70
C ARG A 82 0.79 17.90 5.52
N GLY A 83 0.87 17.23 4.37
CA GLY A 83 1.87 16.23 4.08
C GLY A 83 1.64 14.87 4.75
N ASN A 84 0.41 14.58 5.19
CA ASN A 84 0.05 13.31 5.81
C ASN A 84 -0.72 12.39 4.86
N LEU A 85 -0.65 11.08 5.12
CA LEU A 85 -1.35 10.08 4.34
C LEU A 85 -2.86 10.11 4.69
N PRO A 86 -3.75 10.03 3.69
CA PRO A 86 -5.17 9.90 3.95
C PRO A 86 -5.48 8.64 4.78
N LEU A 87 -5.96 8.80 6.01
CA LEU A 87 -6.18 7.66 6.91
C LEU A 87 -7.27 6.69 6.39
N GLY A 88 -8.29 7.22 5.71
CA GLY A 88 -9.41 6.44 5.16
C GLY A 88 -9.11 5.73 3.83
N LEU A 89 -7.98 6.02 3.17
CA LEU A 89 -7.74 5.54 1.81
C LEU A 89 -6.38 4.84 1.68
N ASP A 90 -6.38 3.64 1.06
CA ASP A 90 -5.14 2.93 0.75
C ASP A 90 -4.22 3.76 -0.15
N PRO A 91 -2.91 3.89 0.14
CA PRO A 91 -2.02 4.74 -0.67
C PRO A 91 -1.98 4.37 -2.15
N LYS A 92 -2.14 3.09 -2.50
CA LYS A 92 -2.15 2.64 -3.90
C LYS A 92 -3.46 3.00 -4.58
N VAL A 93 -4.58 2.86 -3.86
CA VAL A 93 -5.89 3.30 -4.34
C VAL A 93 -5.92 4.82 -4.48
N ALA A 94 -5.38 5.56 -3.51
CA ALA A 94 -5.27 7.02 -3.56
C ALA A 94 -4.54 7.46 -4.82
N TRP A 95 -3.38 6.88 -5.10
CA TRP A 95 -2.64 7.15 -6.33
C TRP A 95 -3.43 6.80 -7.59
N ALA A 96 -4.14 5.66 -7.61
CA ALA A 96 -4.89 5.24 -8.78
C ALA A 96 -6.06 6.19 -9.09
N LEU A 97 -6.72 6.71 -8.05
CA LEU A 97 -7.82 7.67 -8.19
C LEU A 97 -7.33 9.06 -8.63
N THR A 98 -6.11 9.46 -8.30
CA THR A 98 -5.53 10.73 -8.76
C THR A 98 -4.90 10.65 -10.15
N HIS A 99 -4.79 9.46 -10.73
CA HIS A 99 -4.23 9.21 -12.07
C HIS A 99 -5.21 8.44 -12.98
N PRO A 100 -6.43 8.95 -13.19
CA PRO A 100 -7.45 8.27 -14.00
C PRO A 100 -7.01 8.05 -15.45
N GLU A 101 -6.10 8.87 -15.98
CA GLU A 101 -5.52 8.75 -17.32
C GLU A 101 -4.71 7.47 -17.53
N ARG A 102 -4.29 6.80 -16.46
CA ARG A 102 -3.57 5.53 -16.51
C ARG A 102 -4.48 4.31 -16.51
N PHE A 103 -5.80 4.51 -16.46
CA PHE A 103 -6.78 3.44 -16.36
C PHE A 103 -7.85 3.56 -17.45
N PRO A 104 -8.46 2.42 -17.86
CA PRO A 104 -8.18 1.07 -17.39
C PRO A 104 -6.92 0.46 -18.00
N VAL A 105 -6.33 -0.51 -17.30
CA VAL A 105 -5.17 -1.29 -17.76
C VAL A 105 -5.65 -2.57 -18.44
N GLU A 106 -5.21 -2.82 -19.68
CA GLU A 106 -5.54 -4.04 -20.42
C GLU A 106 -4.66 -5.22 -19.98
N VAL A 107 -5.26 -6.18 -19.28
CA VAL A 107 -4.51 -7.29 -18.65
C VAL A 107 -3.75 -8.14 -19.66
N ARG A 108 -4.27 -8.29 -20.88
CA ARG A 108 -3.67 -9.15 -21.91
C ARG A 108 -2.36 -8.63 -22.46
N THR A 109 -2.15 -7.31 -22.43
CA THR A 109 -1.00 -6.66 -23.08
C THR A 109 -0.14 -5.86 -22.11
N ALA A 110 -0.73 -5.32 -21.03
CA ALA A 110 -0.05 -4.45 -20.06
C ALA A 110 1.29 -5.01 -19.58
N SER A 111 2.28 -4.15 -19.48
CA SER A 111 3.55 -4.48 -18.85
C SER A 111 3.36 -4.86 -17.39
N ARG A 112 4.38 -5.53 -16.83
CA ARG A 112 4.41 -5.80 -15.38
C ARG A 112 4.32 -4.51 -14.55
N GLN A 113 4.94 -3.42 -15.03
CA GLN A 113 4.95 -2.13 -14.33
C GLN A 113 3.55 -1.50 -14.31
N GLU A 114 2.80 -1.54 -15.41
CA GLU A 114 1.42 -1.07 -15.44
C GLU A 114 0.52 -1.89 -14.52
N LEU A 115 0.64 -3.22 -14.55
CA LEU A 115 -0.11 -4.11 -13.65
C LEU A 115 0.21 -3.85 -12.17
N LEU A 116 1.47 -3.52 -11.85
CA LEU A 116 1.88 -3.13 -10.50
C LEU A 116 1.21 -1.85 -10.01
N ARG A 117 0.67 -1.00 -10.89
CA ARG A 117 -0.05 0.21 -10.49
C ARG A 117 -1.52 -0.02 -10.17
N VAL A 118 -2.09 -1.14 -10.64
CA VAL A 118 -3.50 -1.49 -10.42
C VAL A 118 -3.77 -1.91 -8.96
N PRO A 119 -4.73 -1.28 -8.25
CA PRO A 119 -5.17 -1.74 -6.94
C PRO A 119 -5.64 -3.21 -6.95
N GLY A 120 -5.23 -3.99 -5.94
CA GLY A 120 -5.55 -5.42 -5.87
C GLY A 120 -4.63 -6.36 -6.69
N ILE A 121 -3.63 -5.82 -7.40
CA ILE A 121 -2.55 -6.60 -8.03
C ILE A 121 -1.24 -6.39 -7.28
N GLY A 122 -0.69 -7.45 -6.67
CA GLY A 122 0.62 -7.43 -6.02
C GLY A 122 1.78 -7.84 -6.95
N PRO A 123 3.05 -7.75 -6.52
CA PRO A 123 4.20 -8.08 -7.37
C PRO A 123 4.26 -9.54 -7.82
N GLY A 124 3.83 -10.47 -6.97
CA GLY A 124 3.69 -11.88 -7.32
C GLY A 124 2.61 -12.09 -8.36
N THR A 125 1.41 -11.54 -8.14
CA THR A 125 0.29 -11.58 -9.08
C THR A 125 0.63 -10.94 -10.42
N ALA A 126 1.26 -9.76 -10.44
CA ALA A 126 1.68 -9.08 -11.67
C ALA A 126 2.68 -9.93 -12.48
N ARG A 127 3.66 -10.55 -11.80
CA ARG A 127 4.59 -11.49 -12.44
C ARG A 127 3.83 -12.67 -13.04
N ARG A 128 2.94 -13.28 -12.27
CA ARG A 128 2.15 -14.44 -12.68
C ARG A 128 1.29 -14.16 -13.91
N ILE A 129 0.60 -13.02 -13.93
CA ILE A 129 -0.20 -12.58 -15.09
C ILE A 129 0.67 -12.50 -16.35
N VAL A 130 1.82 -11.81 -16.28
CA VAL A 130 2.70 -11.64 -17.45
C VAL A 130 3.28 -12.97 -17.93
N THR A 131 3.63 -13.87 -17.01
CA THR A 131 4.19 -15.18 -17.34
C THR A 131 3.15 -16.15 -17.90
N GLU A 132 1.92 -16.17 -17.37
CA GLU A 132 0.92 -17.17 -17.74
C GLU A 132 0.04 -16.75 -18.93
N ARG A 133 -0.18 -15.45 -19.15
CA ARG A 133 -1.10 -14.96 -20.19
C ARG A 133 -0.78 -15.37 -21.64
N PRO A 134 0.47 -15.69 -22.06
CA PRO A 134 0.73 -16.19 -23.41
C PRO A 134 0.13 -17.59 -23.64
N ALA A 135 0.08 -18.42 -22.60
CA ALA A 135 -0.49 -19.78 -22.67
C ALA A 135 -1.96 -19.81 -22.26
N THR A 136 -2.35 -19.01 -21.27
CA THR A 136 -3.71 -18.96 -20.73
C THR A 136 -4.21 -17.53 -20.74
N VAL A 137 -4.83 -17.12 -21.85
CA VAL A 137 -5.39 -15.77 -21.99
C VAL A 137 -6.55 -15.59 -21.00
N PRO A 138 -6.49 -14.64 -20.05
CA PRO A 138 -7.61 -14.37 -19.16
C PRO A 138 -8.86 -13.95 -19.94
N ARG A 139 -10.03 -14.47 -19.56
CA ARG A 139 -11.31 -14.19 -20.23
C ARG A 139 -12.29 -13.41 -19.37
N ASP A 140 -12.27 -13.63 -18.06
CA ASP A 140 -13.16 -13.02 -17.09
C ASP A 140 -12.47 -12.77 -15.72
N LEU A 141 -13.21 -12.20 -14.77
CA LEU A 141 -12.72 -11.95 -13.42
C LEU A 141 -12.39 -13.23 -12.64
N ARG A 142 -13.00 -14.38 -12.96
CA ARG A 142 -12.72 -15.65 -12.26
C ARG A 142 -11.33 -16.14 -12.63
N ASP A 143 -10.93 -15.99 -13.89
CA ASP A 143 -9.56 -16.27 -14.34
C ASP A 143 -8.56 -15.38 -13.60
N LEU A 144 -8.84 -14.07 -13.48
CA LEU A 144 -7.98 -13.15 -12.71
C LEU A 144 -7.87 -13.51 -11.24
N ARG A 145 -8.98 -13.93 -10.61
CA ARG A 145 -8.97 -14.37 -9.21
C ARG A 145 -8.09 -15.61 -9.01
N ARG A 146 -8.10 -16.57 -9.95
CA ARG A 146 -7.21 -17.75 -9.93
C ARG A 146 -5.72 -17.38 -10.05
N LEU A 147 -5.41 -16.29 -10.75
CA LEU A 147 -4.07 -15.71 -10.83
C LEU A 147 -3.66 -14.95 -9.56
N GLY A 148 -4.60 -14.74 -8.62
CA GLY A 148 -4.35 -14.03 -7.36
C GLY A 148 -4.63 -12.53 -7.42
N VAL A 149 -5.46 -12.08 -8.37
CA VAL A 149 -5.98 -10.70 -8.40
C VAL A 149 -7.11 -10.56 -7.39
N VAL A 150 -7.04 -9.53 -6.53
CA VAL A 150 -8.16 -9.13 -5.67
C VAL A 150 -9.18 -8.39 -6.52
N THR A 151 -10.10 -9.14 -7.14
CA THR A 151 -11.04 -8.62 -8.14
C THR A 151 -11.94 -7.51 -7.62
N THR A 152 -12.30 -7.54 -6.33
CA THR A 152 -13.12 -6.49 -5.70
C THR A 152 -12.45 -5.12 -5.79
N ARG A 153 -11.12 -5.06 -5.67
CA ARG A 153 -10.33 -3.83 -5.78
C ARG A 153 -9.89 -3.50 -7.21
N ALA A 154 -9.68 -4.53 -8.04
CA ALA A 154 -9.08 -4.35 -9.37
C ALA A 154 -10.10 -4.14 -10.50
N ALA A 155 -11.35 -4.60 -10.36
CA ALA A 155 -12.31 -4.68 -11.47
C ALA A 155 -12.59 -3.32 -12.16
N GLY A 156 -12.65 -2.23 -11.39
CA GLY A 156 -12.87 -0.88 -11.93
C GLY A 156 -11.65 -0.28 -12.65
N PHE A 157 -10.48 -0.90 -12.54
CA PHE A 157 -9.21 -0.41 -13.10
C PHE A 157 -8.71 -1.26 -14.27
N LEU A 158 -9.43 -2.31 -14.67
CA LEU A 158 -8.96 -3.31 -15.63
C LEU A 158 -9.90 -3.47 -16.83
N THR A 159 -9.31 -3.81 -17.96
CA THR A 159 -10.00 -4.44 -19.10
C THR A 159 -9.41 -5.80 -19.41
N ILE A 160 -10.23 -6.67 -20.01
CA ILE A 160 -9.79 -7.89 -20.65
C ILE A 160 -10.34 -7.92 -22.08
N GLY A 161 -9.43 -7.83 -23.06
CA GLY A 161 -9.78 -7.78 -24.48
C GLY A 161 -10.70 -6.60 -24.81
N GLY A 162 -10.43 -5.42 -24.22
CA GLY A 162 -11.23 -4.21 -24.42
C GLY A 162 -12.54 -4.14 -23.63
N ARG A 163 -12.95 -5.23 -22.94
CA ARG A 163 -14.15 -5.23 -22.11
C ARG A 163 -13.84 -4.77 -20.70
N ARG A 164 -14.56 -3.75 -20.22
CA ARG A 164 -14.55 -3.30 -18.81
C ARG A 164 -15.45 -4.19 -17.96
N PHE A 165 -15.08 -4.41 -16.70
CA PHE A 165 -15.86 -5.20 -15.75
C PHE A 165 -16.69 -4.36 -14.78
N ALA A 166 -16.26 -3.13 -14.53
CA ALA A 166 -16.97 -2.12 -13.75
C ALA A 166 -16.51 -0.73 -14.19
N ASP A 167 -17.34 0.28 -13.99
CA ASP A 167 -16.91 1.68 -14.16
C ASP A 167 -16.04 2.12 -12.99
N VAL A 168 -15.09 3.03 -13.25
CA VAL A 168 -14.16 3.54 -12.23
C VAL A 168 -14.89 4.19 -11.05
N ARG A 169 -16.11 4.72 -11.27
CA ARG A 169 -17.02 5.20 -10.21
C ARG A 169 -17.36 4.14 -9.15
N TRP A 170 -17.34 2.85 -9.51
CA TRP A 170 -17.48 1.75 -8.56
C TRP A 170 -16.30 1.70 -7.57
N ALA A 171 -15.08 1.98 -8.03
CA ALA A 171 -13.89 2.07 -7.16
C ALA A 171 -13.93 3.30 -6.23
N GLU A 172 -14.57 4.40 -6.67
CA GLU A 172 -14.83 5.55 -5.81
C GLU A 172 -15.90 5.23 -4.73
N GLN A 173 -16.90 4.43 -5.08
CA GLN A 173 -17.88 3.90 -4.10
C GLN A 173 -17.22 2.93 -3.10
N MET A 174 -16.06 2.34 -3.41
CA MET A 174 -15.28 1.57 -2.43
C MET A 174 -14.73 2.40 -1.27
N LYS A 175 -14.79 3.74 -1.33
CA LYS A 175 -14.56 4.62 -0.16
C LYS A 175 -15.50 4.32 1.01
N PHE A 176 -16.63 3.63 0.77
CA PHE A 176 -17.63 3.30 1.79
C PHE A 176 -17.43 1.94 2.47
N TRP A 177 -16.55 1.07 1.96
CA TRP A 177 -16.26 -0.20 2.64
C TRP A 177 -15.25 0.06 3.76
N GLY A 178 -15.66 -0.26 4.99
CA GLY A 178 -14.84 -0.20 6.19
C GLY A 178 -13.60 -1.10 6.13
N PRO A 179 -12.70 -0.99 7.12
CA PRO A 179 -11.49 -1.80 7.18
C PRO A 179 -11.89 -3.27 7.31
N ASP A 180 -11.05 -4.17 6.81
CA ASP A 180 -11.16 -5.61 7.01
C ASP A 180 -12.14 -6.33 6.08
N GLU A 181 -11.75 -6.47 4.82
CA GLU A 181 -11.86 -7.76 4.13
C GLU A 181 -10.81 -7.80 2.99
N ASP A 182 -9.90 -8.76 3.10
CA ASP A 182 -8.84 -9.11 2.14
C ASP A 182 -7.75 -8.05 1.85
N VAL A 183 -7.04 -7.62 2.90
CA VAL A 183 -5.60 -7.32 2.76
C VAL A 183 -4.85 -8.54 3.25
N GLY A 184 -4.00 -9.12 2.38
CA GLY A 184 -3.45 -10.46 2.52
C GLY A 184 -3.10 -10.87 3.93
N ARG A 185 -3.54 -12.09 4.32
CA ARG A 185 -2.96 -12.83 5.44
C ARG A 185 -1.45 -12.85 5.29
N TYR A 186 -0.77 -11.92 5.95
CA TYR A 186 0.62 -12.10 6.30
C TYR A 186 0.65 -13.09 7.45
N HIS A 187 0.68 -14.39 7.14
CA HIS A 187 1.27 -15.34 8.07
C HIS A 187 2.77 -15.10 8.05
N ALA A 188 3.21 -14.10 8.79
CA ALA A 188 4.48 -14.15 9.48
C ALA A 188 4.13 -13.95 10.95
N VAL A 189 3.81 -15.07 11.61
CA VAL A 189 3.93 -15.15 13.06
C VAL A 189 5.42 -14.97 13.31
N TYR A 190 5.85 -13.72 13.51
CA TYR A 190 7.11 -13.50 14.18
C TYR A 190 6.83 -13.80 15.65
N GLU A 191 7.25 -14.98 16.08
CA GLU A 191 7.37 -15.29 17.49
C GLU A 191 8.15 -14.13 18.14
N VAL A 192 7.45 -13.32 18.91
CA VAL A 192 8.06 -12.32 19.78
C VAL A 192 8.89 -13.09 20.78
N SER A 193 10.22 -12.96 20.69
CA SER A 193 11.07 -13.27 21.85
C SER A 193 10.69 -12.30 22.97
N PRO A 194 10.28 -12.79 24.16
CA PRO A 194 9.97 -11.91 25.29
C PRO A 194 11.30 -11.40 25.85
N GLY A 195 11.81 -10.33 25.26
CA GLY A 195 12.87 -9.50 25.82
C GLY A 195 12.34 -8.82 27.07
N THR A 196 12.43 -9.55 28.18
CA THR A 196 12.12 -9.07 29.52
C THR A 196 13.10 -7.95 29.85
N PHE A 197 12.59 -6.74 30.05
CA PHE A 197 13.34 -5.70 30.74
C PHE A 197 13.57 -6.17 32.18
N ARG A 198 14.83 -6.42 32.54
CA ARG A 198 15.37 -6.34 33.90
C ARG A 198 16.69 -5.60 33.82
#